data_AF-A0A6J2KFZ2-F1
#
_entry.id   AF-A0A6J2KFZ2-F1
#
_cell.length_a   1.000
_cell.length_b   1.000
_cell.length_c   1.000
_cell.angle_alpha   90.00
_cell.angle_beta   90.00
_cell.angle_gamma   90.00
#
_symmetry.space_group_name_H-M   'P 1'
#
loop_
_entity.id
_entity.type
_entity.pdbx_description
1 polymer ?
#
loop_
_entity_poly.entity_id
_entity_poly.type
_entity_poly.pdbx_seq_one_letter_code
_entity_poly.pdbx_strand_id
1 'polypeptide(L)'
;MRKMLEEWGDGVTVGGVKISNSRHADDTALVMSLKEEMEELLRRLVIVTEETELKINQLKTKIMIVNKAGTLTENNFLSLYDFVKTIVYLSSIILNGGGLETEIRGRDGMIKSAVIKKTKLQIVETLVFLIFLYGAETWTLKESTDDA
;
A
#
# COMPACT_ATOMS: atom_id res chain seq x y z
N MET A 1 -14.51 -10.29 0.07
CA MET A 1 -13.63 -9.98 1.22
C MET A 1 -14.13 -10.45 2.58
N ARG A 2 -15.32 -10.07 3.08
CA ARG A 2 -15.77 -10.50 4.43
C ARG A 2 -15.79 -12.03 4.59
N LYS A 3 -16.41 -12.74 3.64
CA LYS A 3 -16.45 -14.22 3.61
C LYS A 3 -15.06 -14.88 3.63
N MET A 4 -14.09 -14.30 2.94
CA MET A 4 -12.72 -14.82 2.87
C MET A 4 -12.00 -14.75 4.23
N LEU A 5 -12.27 -13.69 5.01
CA LEU A 5 -11.65 -13.44 6.32
C LEU A 5 -12.52 -13.92 7.48
N GLU A 6 -13.59 -14.67 7.19
CA GLU A 6 -14.37 -15.33 8.21
C GLU A 6 -13.48 -16.33 8.96
N GLU A 7 -13.50 -16.26 10.29
CA GLU A 7 -12.64 -17.06 11.18
C GLU A 7 -11.12 -16.87 10.96
N TRP A 8 -10.71 -15.80 10.28
CA TRP A 8 -9.28 -15.50 10.07
C TRP A 8 -8.70 -14.76 11.28
N GLY A 9 -7.81 -15.45 12.01
CA GLY A 9 -7.18 -14.93 13.24
C GLY A 9 -5.77 -14.36 13.06
N ASP A 10 -5.22 -14.38 11.85
CA ASP A 10 -3.82 -14.00 11.57
C ASP A 10 -3.69 -12.67 10.83
N GLY A 11 -2.46 -12.15 10.78
CA GLY A 11 -2.16 -10.83 10.23
C GLY A 11 -0.89 -10.23 10.84
N VAL A 12 -0.69 -8.93 10.62
CA VAL A 12 0.42 -8.19 11.22
C VAL A 12 -0.04 -7.50 12.50
N THR A 13 0.76 -7.59 13.56
CA THR A 13 0.43 -6.96 14.85
C THR A 13 0.88 -5.50 14.85
N VAL A 14 -0.05 -4.58 15.08
CA VAL A 14 0.18 -3.14 15.20
C VAL A 14 -0.47 -2.66 16.50
N GLY A 15 0.32 -2.11 17.43
CA GLY A 15 -0.22 -1.60 18.70
C GLY A 15 -0.95 -2.66 19.54
N GLY A 16 -0.58 -3.94 19.42
CA GLY A 16 -1.24 -5.06 20.11
C GLY A 16 -2.51 -5.59 19.41
N VAL A 17 -2.89 -5.01 18.27
CA VAL A 17 -4.04 -5.45 17.47
C VAL A 17 -3.54 -6.13 16.19
N LYS A 18 -4.08 -7.32 15.88
CA LYS A 18 -3.80 -7.97 14.58
C LYS A 18 -4.60 -7.31 13.47
N ILE A 19 -3.92 -6.88 12.41
CA ILE A 19 -4.48 -6.29 11.21
C ILE A 19 -4.22 -7.24 10.05
N SER A 20 -5.29 -7.70 9.39
CA SER A 20 -5.23 -8.60 8.23
C SER A 20 -5.53 -7.91 6.90
N ASN A 21 -6.26 -6.79 6.93
CA ASN A 21 -6.59 -6.04 5.73
C ASN A 21 -6.87 -4.54 5.95
N SER A 22 -6.71 -3.78 4.88
CA SER A 22 -7.22 -2.41 4.71
C SER A 22 -8.11 -2.37 3.47
N ARG A 23 -9.30 -1.79 3.58
CA ARG A 23 -10.30 -1.75 2.51
C ARG A 23 -10.81 -0.34 2.29
N HIS A 24 -10.81 0.07 1.02
CA HIS A 24 -11.40 1.33 0.59
C HIS A 24 -12.06 1.13 -0.76
N ALA A 25 -13.40 1.20 -0.81
CA ALA A 25 -14.18 0.83 -2.00
C ALA A 25 -13.77 -0.55 -2.56
N ASP A 26 -13.30 -0.61 -3.81
CA ASP A 26 -12.77 -1.80 -4.47
C ASP A 26 -11.28 -2.06 -4.19
N ASP A 27 -10.52 -1.03 -3.79
CA ASP A 27 -9.12 -1.16 -3.41
C ASP A 27 -8.97 -1.87 -2.07
N THR A 28 -8.38 -3.06 -2.11
CA THR A 28 -8.11 -3.86 -0.91
C THR A 28 -6.63 -4.20 -0.81
N ALA A 29 -6.04 -3.91 0.36
CA ALA A 29 -4.72 -4.38 0.74
C ALA A 29 -4.88 -5.49 1.79
N LEU A 30 -4.22 -6.62 1.56
CA LEU A 30 -4.08 -7.70 2.54
C LEU A 30 -2.69 -7.58 3.18
N VAL A 31 -2.61 -7.82 4.49
CA VAL A 31 -1.34 -7.76 5.23
C VAL A 31 -1.20 -9.02 6.08
N MET A 32 -0.05 -9.66 5.99
CA MET A 32 0.24 -10.94 6.62
C MET A 32 1.72 -10.99 7.04
N SER A 33 2.03 -11.83 8.02
CA SER A 33 3.39 -11.93 8.58
C SER A 33 4.21 -13.02 7.89
N LEU A 34 3.55 -14.04 7.34
CA LEU A 34 4.18 -15.24 6.79
C LEU A 34 3.77 -15.50 5.33
N LYS A 35 4.60 -16.25 4.60
CA LYS A 35 4.32 -16.63 3.20
C LYS A 35 3.13 -17.58 3.12
N GLU A 36 3.03 -18.50 4.07
CA GLU A 36 1.99 -19.51 4.13
C GLU A 36 0.61 -18.87 4.34
N GLU A 37 0.54 -17.84 5.18
CA GLU A 37 -0.66 -17.01 5.37
C GLU A 37 -1.08 -16.32 4.07
N MET A 38 -0.12 -15.81 3.29
CA MET A 38 -0.37 -15.18 2.00
C MET A 38 -0.97 -16.16 0.99
N GLU A 39 -0.37 -17.34 0.84
CA GLU A 39 -0.84 -18.36 -0.10
C GLU A 39 -2.27 -18.81 0.25
N GLU A 40 -2.56 -19.03 1.53
CA GLU A 40 -3.88 -19.42 2.00
C GLU A 40 -4.91 -18.30 1.77
N LEU A 41 -4.59 -17.06 2.12
CA LEU A 41 -5.48 -15.93 1.87
C LEU A 41 -5.79 -15.75 0.38
N LEU A 42 -4.78 -15.84 -0.48
CA LEU A 42 -4.99 -15.76 -1.93
C LEU A 42 -5.85 -16.91 -2.47
N ARG A 43 -5.70 -18.13 -1.96
CA ARG A 43 -6.58 -19.26 -2.33
C ARG A 43 -8.02 -19.01 -1.91
N ARG A 44 -8.25 -18.58 -0.66
CA ARG A 44 -9.60 -18.21 -0.18
C ARG A 44 -10.21 -17.08 -1.00
N LEU A 45 -9.39 -16.10 -1.40
CA LEU A 45 -9.83 -14.99 -2.23
C LEU A 45 -10.34 -15.51 -3.58
N VAL A 46 -9.59 -16.39 -4.25
CA VAL A 46 -9.99 -16.99 -5.53
C VAL A 46 -11.33 -17.72 -5.40
N ILE A 47 -11.49 -18.58 -4.38
CA ILE A 47 -12.74 -19.31 -4.13
C ILE A 47 -13.93 -18.36 -3.96
N VAL A 48 -13.78 -17.33 -3.12
CA VAL A 48 -14.85 -16.35 -2.89
C VAL A 48 -15.16 -15.54 -4.15
N THR A 49 -14.16 -15.23 -4.98
CA THR A 49 -14.41 -14.52 -6.24
C THR A 49 -15.16 -15.37 -7.25
N GLU A 50 -14.87 -16.67 -7.33
CA GLU A 50 -15.62 -17.62 -8.17
C GLU A 50 -17.09 -17.74 -7.73
N GLU A 51 -17.35 -17.78 -6.41
CA GLU A 51 -18.72 -17.82 -5.87
C GLU A 51 -19.52 -16.53 -6.06
N THR A 52 -18.84 -15.38 -6.14
CA THR A 52 -19.48 -14.06 -6.17
C THR A 52 -19.56 -13.46 -7.56
N GLU A 53 -19.16 -14.21 -8.59
CA GLU A 53 -19.05 -13.74 -9.99
C GLU A 53 -18.18 -12.48 -10.15
N LEU A 54 -17.32 -12.21 -9.16
CA LEU A 54 -16.36 -11.10 -9.18
C LEU A 54 -15.05 -11.59 -9.78
N LYS A 55 -14.31 -10.69 -10.45
CA LYS A 55 -13.01 -11.03 -11.05
C LYS A 55 -11.89 -10.22 -10.42
N ILE A 56 -10.84 -10.91 -9.98
CA ILE A 56 -9.59 -10.27 -9.56
C ILE A 56 -8.86 -9.76 -10.80
N ASN A 57 -8.48 -8.49 -10.78
CA ASN A 57 -7.60 -7.94 -11.80
C ASN A 57 -6.15 -8.33 -11.48
N GLN A 58 -5.69 -9.46 -12.02
CA GLN A 58 -4.34 -9.98 -11.81
C GLN A 58 -3.25 -8.97 -12.23
N LEU A 59 -3.47 -8.21 -13.30
CA LEU A 59 -2.50 -7.20 -13.76
C LEU A 59 -2.36 -6.02 -12.78
N LYS A 60 -3.42 -5.67 -12.06
CA LYS A 60 -3.39 -4.62 -11.03
C LYS A 60 -2.97 -5.14 -9.65
N THR A 61 -3.15 -6.43 -9.39
CA THR A 61 -2.82 -7.05 -8.11
C THR A 61 -1.32 -7.26 -8.02
N LYS A 62 -0.68 -6.62 -7.04
CA LYS A 62 0.77 -6.68 -6.83
C LYS A 62 1.09 -7.26 -5.47
N ILE A 63 2.22 -7.95 -5.36
CA ILE A 63 2.75 -8.44 -4.10
C ILE A 63 3.98 -7.61 -3.74
N MET A 64 4.01 -7.08 -2.52
CA MET A 64 5.15 -6.34 -1.99
C MET A 64 5.62 -7.00 -0.69
N ILE A 65 6.92 -7.28 -0.61
CA ILE A 65 7.55 -7.86 0.59
C ILE A 65 8.21 -6.74 1.36
N VAL A 66 7.66 -6.41 2.54
CA VAL A 66 8.18 -5.39 3.45
C VAL A 66 9.12 -6.07 4.46
N ASN A 67 10.32 -6.47 4.02
CA ASN A 67 11.34 -7.06 4.90
C ASN A 67 12.77 -6.81 4.34
N LYS A 68 13.76 -6.72 5.23
CA LYS A 68 15.20 -6.74 4.91
C LYS A 68 15.74 -8.15 4.63
N ALA A 69 15.05 -9.21 5.03
CA ALA A 69 15.63 -10.56 5.20
C ALA A 69 15.52 -11.54 4.00
N GLY A 70 15.12 -11.09 2.81
CA GLY A 70 15.38 -11.87 1.58
C GLY A 70 14.19 -12.14 0.67
N THR A 71 14.53 -12.61 -0.52
CA THR A 71 13.65 -12.94 -1.62
C THR A 71 12.79 -14.16 -1.26
N LEU A 72 11.47 -14.06 -1.41
CA LEU A 72 10.61 -15.25 -1.36
C LEU A 72 10.97 -16.14 -2.54
N THR A 73 11.19 -17.43 -2.30
CA THR A 73 11.25 -18.41 -3.40
C THR A 73 9.88 -18.42 -4.06
N GLU A 74 9.81 -18.02 -5.33
CA GLU A 74 8.57 -18.05 -6.11
C GLU A 74 8.10 -19.50 -6.23
N ASN A 75 6.89 -19.76 -5.75
CA ASN A 75 6.16 -20.98 -6.07
C ASN A 75 5.25 -20.70 -7.27
N ASN A 76 4.88 -21.72 -8.05
CA ASN A 76 4.03 -21.60 -9.26
C ASN A 76 2.72 -20.79 -9.06
N PHE A 77 2.18 -20.76 -7.85
CA PHE A 77 0.95 -20.01 -7.56
C PHE A 77 1.20 -18.50 -7.36
N LEU A 78 2.31 -18.13 -6.72
CA LEU A 78 2.65 -16.73 -6.47
C LEU A 78 3.25 -16.05 -7.70
N SER A 79 3.85 -16.82 -8.62
CA SER A 79 4.35 -16.32 -9.90
C SER A 79 3.26 -15.79 -10.83
N LEU A 80 1.98 -15.97 -10.49
CA LEU A 80 0.85 -15.35 -11.19
C LEU A 80 0.71 -13.84 -10.91
N TYR A 81 1.38 -13.34 -9.88
CA TYR A 81 1.31 -11.95 -9.44
C TYR A 81 2.68 -11.29 -9.53
N ASP A 82 2.69 -10.00 -9.86
CA ASP A 82 3.94 -9.25 -9.98
C ASP A 82 4.46 -8.85 -8.60
N PHE A 83 5.71 -9.21 -8.32
CA PHE A 83 6.46 -8.74 -7.16
C PHE A 83 7.02 -7.34 -7.42
N VAL A 84 6.69 -6.40 -6.54
CA VAL A 84 7.09 -4.99 -6.67
C VAL A 84 7.80 -4.49 -5.42
N LYS A 85 8.71 -3.53 -5.62
CA LYS A 85 9.36 -2.79 -4.52
C LYS A 85 8.59 -1.54 -4.10
N THR A 86 7.75 -1.03 -5.00
CA THR A 86 6.97 0.19 -4.83
C THR A 86 5.54 -0.10 -5.24
N ILE A 87 4.58 0.30 -4.43
CA ILE A 87 3.15 0.21 -4.74
C ILE A 87 2.51 1.58 -4.52
N VAL A 88 1.50 1.91 -5.32
CA VAL A 88 0.66 3.09 -5.09
C VAL A 88 -0.64 2.59 -4.47
N TYR A 89 -0.93 3.03 -3.26
CA TYR A 89 -2.16 2.70 -2.55
C TYR A 89 -2.81 3.98 -2.04
N LEU A 90 -4.09 4.21 -2.39
CA LEU A 90 -4.85 5.41 -2.01
C LEU A 90 -4.13 6.72 -2.32
N SER A 91 -3.46 6.77 -3.47
CA SER A 91 -2.64 7.91 -3.91
C SER A 91 -1.39 8.19 -3.07
N SER A 92 -0.98 7.27 -2.19
CA SER A 92 0.30 7.30 -1.48
C SER A 92 1.26 6.29 -2.09
N ILE A 93 2.54 6.68 -2.23
CA ILE A 93 3.60 5.83 -2.76
C ILE A 93 4.25 5.11 -1.58
N ILE A 94 4.09 3.79 -1.51
CA ILE A 94 4.63 2.98 -0.43
C ILE A 94 5.83 2.20 -0.97
N LEU A 95 6.95 2.27 -0.26
CA LEU A 95 8.18 1.56 -0.60
C LEU A 95 8.41 0.46 0.42
N ASN A 96 8.88 -0.68 -0.08
CA ASN A 96 9.20 -1.83 0.77
C ASN A 96 10.27 -1.53 1.84
N GLY A 97 11.14 -0.55 1.60
CA GLY A 97 12.16 -0.09 2.55
C GLY A 97 11.71 0.98 3.55
N GLY A 98 10.43 1.40 3.51
CA GLY A 98 9.88 2.41 4.44
C GLY A 98 10.40 3.84 4.22
N GLY A 99 11.01 4.13 3.07
CA GLY A 99 11.46 5.47 2.69
C GLY A 99 10.31 6.37 2.26
N LEU A 100 10.39 7.65 2.61
CA LEU A 100 9.35 8.67 2.40
C LEU A 100 9.71 9.66 1.28
N GLU A 101 10.99 9.77 0.94
CA GLU A 101 11.52 10.78 0.03
C GLU A 101 10.85 10.77 -1.35
N THR A 102 10.56 9.57 -1.84
CA THR A 102 9.90 9.31 -3.12
C THR A 102 8.43 9.72 -3.09
N GLU A 103 7.72 9.53 -1.98
CA GLU A 103 6.34 10.00 -1.82
C GLU A 103 6.29 11.52 -1.80
N ILE A 104 7.11 12.17 -0.96
CA ILE A 104 7.18 13.64 -0.86
C ILE A 104 7.52 14.24 -2.22
N ARG A 105 8.50 13.67 -2.94
CA ARG A 105 8.85 14.12 -4.29
C ARG A 105 7.69 13.95 -5.27
N GLY A 106 6.91 12.88 -5.14
CA GLY A 106 5.68 12.67 -5.90
C GLY A 106 4.66 13.80 -5.66
N ARG A 107 4.44 14.17 -4.39
CA ARG A 107 3.55 15.28 -4.00
C ARG A 107 4.03 16.63 -4.55
N ASP A 108 5.33 16.93 -4.44
CA ASP A 108 5.92 18.14 -5.01
C ASP A 108 5.68 18.23 -6.53
N GLY A 109 5.81 17.11 -7.25
CA GLY A 109 5.47 17.03 -8.67
C GLY A 109 4.00 17.35 -8.95
N MET A 110 3.08 16.81 -8.16
CA MET A 110 1.63 17.08 -8.29
C MET A 110 1.29 18.55 -8.01
N ILE A 111 1.93 19.15 -7.00
CA ILE A 111 1.76 20.56 -6.66
C ILE A 111 2.23 21.43 -7.83
N LYS A 112 3.44 21.16 -8.36
CA LYS A 112 4.01 21.91 -9.48
C LYS A 112 3.15 21.83 -10.73
N SER A 113 2.53 20.69 -11.02
CA SER A 113 1.63 20.55 -12.18
C SER A 113 0.30 21.26 -11.97
N ALA A 114 -0.18 21.36 -10.74
CA ALA A 114 -1.46 21.99 -10.42
C ALA A 114 -1.38 23.53 -10.35
N VAL A 115 -0.22 24.10 -10.01
CA VAL A 115 -0.03 25.56 -9.85
C VAL A 115 0.39 26.22 -11.17
N ILE A 116 -0.60 26.69 -11.95
CA ILE A 116 -0.38 27.27 -13.30
C ILE A 116 -0.52 28.82 -13.33
N LYS A 117 -0.89 29.51 -12.24
CA LYS A 117 -1.28 30.95 -12.30
C LYS A 117 -0.73 31.87 -11.20
N LYS A 118 -0.72 33.17 -11.52
CA LYS A 118 -0.07 34.30 -10.81
C LYS A 118 -0.76 34.74 -9.50
N THR A 119 -1.88 34.12 -9.09
CA THR A 119 -2.60 34.45 -7.85
C THR A 119 -2.08 33.58 -6.69
N LYS A 120 -0.93 33.97 -6.14
CA LYS A 120 -0.07 33.08 -5.34
C LYS A 120 -0.64 32.64 -3.98
N LEU A 121 -1.43 33.46 -3.29
CA LEU A 121 -1.87 33.15 -1.91
C LEU A 121 -3.05 32.17 -1.87
N GLN A 122 -4.15 32.48 -2.56
CA GLN A 122 -5.34 31.63 -2.57
C GLN A 122 -5.06 30.22 -3.11
N ILE A 123 -4.20 30.09 -4.13
CA ILE A 123 -3.82 28.77 -4.69
C ILE A 123 -3.00 27.96 -3.67
N VAL A 124 -2.11 28.61 -2.91
CA VAL A 124 -1.34 27.92 -1.88
C VAL A 124 -2.25 27.37 -0.79
N GLU A 125 -3.17 28.19 -0.29
CA GLU A 125 -4.09 27.78 0.76
C GLU A 125 -5.08 26.70 0.32
N THR A 126 -5.65 26.83 -0.89
CA THR A 126 -6.74 25.95 -1.37
C THR A 126 -6.28 24.70 -2.09
N LEU A 127 -5.05 24.65 -2.63
CA LEU A 127 -4.61 23.56 -3.48
C LEU A 127 -3.29 22.96 -3.00
N VAL A 128 -2.29 23.80 -2.71
CA VAL A 128 -0.97 23.32 -2.31
C VAL A 128 -1.03 22.60 -0.97
N PHE A 129 -1.64 23.21 0.05
CA PHE A 129 -1.74 22.55 1.36
C PHE A 129 -2.62 21.30 1.34
N LEU A 130 -3.72 21.30 0.56
CA LEU A 130 -4.57 20.10 0.45
C LEU A 130 -3.81 18.92 -0.19
N ILE A 131 -3.09 19.17 -1.29
CA ILE A 131 -2.31 18.12 -1.96
C ILE A 131 -1.13 17.67 -1.09
N PHE A 132 -0.47 18.62 -0.42
CA PHE A 132 0.72 18.34 0.38
C PHE A 132 0.40 17.54 1.65
N LEU A 133 -0.66 17.92 2.38
CA LEU A 133 -1.02 17.30 3.66
C LEU A 133 -1.76 15.97 3.50
N TYR A 134 -2.22 15.63 2.29
CA TYR A 134 -2.90 14.37 2.05
C TYR A 134 -1.97 13.17 2.29
N GLY A 135 -2.32 12.33 3.28
CA GLY A 135 -1.55 11.15 3.67
C GLY A 135 -0.37 11.45 4.58
N ALA A 136 -0.14 12.71 4.98
CA ALA A 136 0.96 13.09 5.86
C ALA A 136 0.90 12.42 7.25
N GLU A 137 -0.28 11.99 7.68
CA GLU A 137 -0.49 11.19 8.89
C GLU A 137 0.17 9.80 8.83
N THR A 138 0.53 9.32 7.64
CA THR A 138 1.20 8.03 7.43
C THR A 138 2.72 8.16 7.33
N TRP A 139 3.24 9.39 7.37
CA TRP A 139 4.67 9.65 7.18
C TRP A 139 5.47 9.29 8.42
N THR A 140 6.53 8.52 8.21
CA THR A 140 7.46 8.17 9.27
C THR A 140 8.43 9.34 9.52
N LEU A 141 8.56 9.73 10.78
CA LEU A 141 9.62 10.64 11.18
C LEU A 141 10.94 9.87 11.20
N LYS A 142 11.95 10.40 10.52
CA LYS A 142 13.33 9.95 10.69
C LYS A 142 13.94 10.74 11.83
N GLU A 143 14.62 10.04 12.73
CA GLU A 143 15.58 10.70 13.60
C GLU A 143 16.70 11.26 12.71
N SER A 144 17.10 12.51 12.93
CA SER A 144 18.27 13.07 12.25
C SER A 144 19.50 12.33 12.74
N THR A 145 20.03 11.41 11.94
CA THR A 145 21.43 11.01 12.08
C THR A 145 22.28 12.21 11.67
N ASP A 146 22.66 13.02 12.67
CA ASP A 146 23.77 13.96 12.58
C ASP A 146 25.08 13.15 12.44
N ASP A 147 25.30 12.56 11.27
CA ASP A 147 26.61 12.04 10.89
C ASP A 147 27.31 13.12 10.06
N ALA A 148 28.19 13.84 10.76
CA ALA A 148 29.13 14.85 10.25
C ALA A 148 30.22 14.24 9.35
#